data_AF-A0A6B2M5P6-F1
#
_entry.id   AF-A0A6B2M5P6-F1
#
_cell.length_a   1.000
_cell.length_b   1.000
_cell.length_c   1.000
_cell.angle_alpha   90.00
_cell.angle_beta   90.00
_cell.angle_gamma   90.00
#
_symmetry.space_group_name_H-M   'P 1'
#
loop_
_entity.id
_entity.type
_entity.pdbx_description
1 polymer ?
#
loop_
_entity_poly.entity_id
_entity_poly.type
_entity_poly.pdbx_seq_one_letter_code
_entity_poly.pdbx_strand_id
1 'polypeptide(L)'
;MKPRIKLAAATTPDGGTLALYEHDGAWSMSLNGQELMHSRATASETLMGELGVEHLDKDGAPRILIGGLGLGFTLQSVLRSVSSKAIIEVVELFPDVVSWNREFLKDLNGSLLEDPRVEVRTEDVGGVIRSANPGTYDVILLDVDNGPVAMVVKANASLYSPSGTHSIRRALKRKGRAVLWSASQDKAFEERLTRQEFSVQAVPAKVHAGAKRPAYTLYIADRA
;
A
#
# COMPACT_ATOMS: atom_id res chain seq x y z
N MET A 1 21.22 0.82 -25.70
CA MET A 1 20.14 0.49 -24.74
C MET A 1 20.80 -0.30 -23.61
N LYS A 2 20.71 0.16 -22.36
CA LYS A 2 21.29 -0.60 -21.23
C LYS A 2 20.53 -1.92 -21.09
N PRO A 3 21.17 -3.03 -20.69
CA PRO A 3 20.46 -4.28 -20.47
C PRO A 3 19.44 -4.14 -19.33
N ARG A 4 18.37 -4.93 -19.36
CA ARG A 4 17.50 -5.12 -18.20
C ARG A 4 18.16 -6.17 -17.30
N ILE A 5 18.55 -5.76 -16.10
CA ILE A 5 19.32 -6.57 -15.16
C ILE A 5 18.36 -7.11 -14.11
N LYS A 6 18.35 -8.43 -13.89
CA LYS A 6 17.66 -9.02 -12.74
C LYS A 6 18.54 -8.85 -11.50
N LEU A 7 18.05 -8.12 -10.51
CA LEU A 7 18.78 -7.84 -9.28
C LEU A 7 18.55 -8.94 -8.24
N ALA A 8 17.30 -9.40 -8.11
CA ALA A 8 16.93 -10.43 -7.15
C ALA A 8 15.68 -11.19 -7.61
N ALA A 9 15.45 -12.36 -7.03
CA ALA A 9 14.24 -13.14 -7.20
C ALA A 9 13.92 -13.95 -5.94
N ALA A 10 12.63 -14.23 -5.75
CA ALA A 10 12.10 -15.01 -4.65
C ALA A 10 11.00 -15.94 -5.15
N THR A 11 10.81 -17.07 -4.47
CA THR A 11 9.72 -18.00 -4.76
C THR A 11 8.52 -17.63 -3.91
N THR A 12 7.37 -17.41 -4.52
CA THR A 12 6.12 -17.14 -3.81
C THR A 12 5.56 -18.44 -3.18
N PRO A 13 4.71 -18.37 -2.15
CA PRO A 13 4.14 -19.55 -1.49
C PRO A 13 3.40 -20.53 -2.43
N ASP A 14 2.88 -20.05 -3.55
CA ASP A 14 2.21 -20.84 -4.59
C ASP A 14 3.15 -21.35 -5.71
N GLY A 15 4.46 -21.17 -5.55
CA GLY A 15 5.49 -21.66 -6.48
C GLY A 15 5.80 -20.71 -7.65
N GLY A 16 5.22 -19.52 -7.66
CA GLY A 16 5.57 -18.46 -8.62
C GLY A 16 6.95 -17.84 -8.34
N THR A 17 7.42 -17.03 -9.29
CA THR A 17 8.68 -16.28 -9.17
C THR A 17 8.41 -14.79 -9.13
N LEU A 18 8.63 -14.18 -7.97
CA LEU A 18 8.73 -12.73 -7.83
C LEU A 18 10.17 -12.31 -8.18
N ALA A 19 10.35 -11.26 -8.96
CA ALA A 19 11.67 -10.80 -9.35
C ALA A 19 11.75 -9.28 -9.44
N LEU A 20 12.88 -8.73 -8.97
CA LEU A 20 13.25 -7.32 -9.08
C LEU A 20 14.22 -7.12 -10.23
N TYR A 21 13.99 -6.09 -11.02
CA TYR A 21 14.84 -5.70 -12.14
C TYR A 21 15.24 -4.23 -12.04
N GLU A 22 16.41 -3.91 -12.59
CA GLU A 22 16.82 -2.56 -12.95
C GLU A 22 16.95 -2.44 -14.47
N HIS A 23 16.51 -1.30 -14.99
CA HIS A 23 16.70 -0.95 -16.38
C HIS A 23 16.72 0.57 -16.56
N ASP A 24 17.90 1.08 -16.88
CA ASP A 24 18.15 2.48 -17.20
C ASP A 24 17.70 3.46 -16.10
N GLY A 25 18.16 3.19 -14.87
CA GLY A 25 17.86 4.00 -13.69
C GLY A 25 16.41 3.89 -13.22
N ALA A 26 15.71 2.82 -13.61
CA ALA A 26 14.39 2.51 -13.12
C ALA A 26 14.29 1.06 -12.65
N TRP A 27 13.37 0.81 -11.74
CA TRP A 27 13.17 -0.49 -11.13
C TRP A 27 11.77 -1.01 -11.41
N SER A 28 11.65 -2.31 -11.62
CA SER A 28 10.34 -2.97 -11.70
C SER A 28 10.33 -4.30 -10.99
N MET A 29 9.18 -4.65 -10.42
CA MET A 29 8.92 -5.98 -9.88
C MET A 29 7.95 -6.72 -10.79
N SER A 30 8.19 -8.02 -10.97
CA SER A 30 7.31 -8.89 -11.76
C SER A 30 7.01 -10.19 -11.05
N LEU A 31 5.82 -10.73 -11.25
CA LEU A 31 5.44 -12.09 -10.85
C LEU A 31 5.30 -12.96 -12.10
N ASN A 32 6.03 -14.07 -12.16
CA ASN A 32 6.04 -14.98 -13.31
C ASN A 32 6.30 -14.26 -14.66
N GLY A 33 7.13 -13.21 -14.62
CA GLY A 33 7.46 -12.38 -15.77
C GLY A 33 6.46 -11.27 -16.11
N GLN A 34 5.27 -11.27 -15.49
CA GLN A 34 4.30 -10.18 -15.62
C GLN A 34 4.65 -9.05 -14.66
N GLU A 35 4.85 -7.85 -15.20
CA GLU A 35 5.15 -6.66 -14.39
C GLU A 35 3.97 -6.31 -13.47
N LEU A 36 4.28 -6.13 -12.19
CA LEU A 36 3.33 -5.72 -11.16
C LEU A 36 3.40 -4.22 -10.91
N MET A 37 4.61 -3.66 -10.87
CA MET A 37 4.88 -2.26 -10.56
C MET A 37 6.18 -1.78 -11.19
N HIS A 38 6.26 -0.49 -11.47
CA HIS A 38 7.42 0.15 -12.08
C HIS A 38 7.68 1.52 -11.44
N SER A 39 8.93 1.85 -11.17
CA SER A 39 9.35 3.09 -10.50
C SER A 39 9.10 4.39 -11.27
N ARG A 40 8.50 4.31 -12.48
CA ARG A 40 8.09 5.45 -13.31
C ARG A 40 6.56 5.62 -13.30
N ALA A 41 5.84 4.68 -12.71
CA ALA A 41 4.40 4.60 -12.61
C ALA A 41 3.99 4.63 -11.13
N THR A 42 4.20 5.77 -10.48
CA THR A 42 4.15 5.92 -9.01
C THR A 42 3.11 6.92 -8.52
N ALA A 43 2.31 7.45 -9.45
CA ALA A 43 1.43 8.58 -9.16
C ALA A 43 0.26 8.18 -8.25
N SER A 44 -0.22 6.94 -8.36
CA SER A 44 -1.27 6.41 -7.46
C SER A 44 -0.78 6.23 -6.03
N GLU A 45 0.42 5.70 -5.85
CA GLU A 45 1.04 5.38 -4.57
C GLU A 45 1.38 6.68 -3.82
N THR A 46 1.89 7.67 -4.56
CA THR A 46 2.15 9.00 -4.02
C THR A 46 0.83 9.65 -3.55
N LEU A 47 -0.19 9.65 -4.41
CA LEU A 47 -1.50 10.21 -4.09
C LEU A 47 -2.18 9.49 -2.92
N MET A 48 -2.03 8.17 -2.85
CA MET A 48 -2.58 7.36 -1.75
C MET A 48 -1.98 7.75 -0.40
N GLY A 49 -0.66 7.97 -0.34
CA GLY A 49 0.00 8.46 0.87
C GLY A 49 -0.49 9.85 1.28
N GLU A 50 -0.65 10.77 0.32
CA GLU A 50 -1.13 12.14 0.55
C GLU A 50 -2.58 12.14 1.07
N LEU A 51 -3.51 11.51 0.34
CA LEU A 51 -4.92 11.41 0.72
C LEU A 51 -5.11 10.67 2.06
N GLY A 52 -4.21 9.72 2.36
CA GLY A 52 -4.20 8.99 3.61
C GLY A 52 -4.08 9.89 4.83
N VAL A 53 -3.20 10.90 4.76
CA VAL A 53 -2.75 11.66 5.93
C VAL A 53 -3.14 13.13 5.90
N GLU A 54 -3.70 13.64 4.81
CA GLU A 54 -4.07 15.06 4.65
C GLU A 54 -5.01 15.62 5.74
N HIS A 55 -5.81 14.76 6.37
CA HIS A 55 -6.80 15.13 7.39
C HIS A 55 -6.22 15.12 8.81
N LEU A 56 -4.99 14.64 8.98
CA LEU A 56 -4.33 14.54 10.28
C LEU A 56 -3.79 15.90 10.74
N ASP A 57 -3.67 16.04 12.05
CA ASP A 57 -2.96 17.18 12.65
C ASP A 57 -1.46 17.10 12.32
N LYS A 58 -0.92 18.20 11.80
CA LYS A 58 0.48 18.30 11.36
C LYS A 58 1.48 18.12 12.50
N ASP A 59 1.08 18.42 13.74
CA ASP A 59 1.92 18.30 14.94
C ASP A 59 1.59 17.07 15.80
N GLY A 60 0.62 16.27 15.35
CA GLY A 60 0.12 15.07 16.02
C GLY A 60 1.11 13.90 16.00
N ALA A 61 0.73 12.82 16.69
CA ALA A 61 1.49 11.56 16.73
C ALA A 61 0.61 10.40 16.20
N PRO A 62 0.26 10.42 14.90
CA PRO A 62 -0.65 9.44 14.34
C PRO A 62 0.00 8.05 14.29
N ARG A 63 -0.81 7.01 14.50
CA ARG A 63 -0.42 5.62 14.22
C ARG A 63 -1.00 5.20 12.86
N ILE A 64 -0.12 4.85 11.94
CA ILE A 64 -0.44 4.60 10.53
C ILE A 64 -0.03 3.16 10.22
N LEU A 65 -0.92 2.40 9.59
CA LEU A 65 -0.59 1.10 9.01
C LEU A 65 -0.55 1.21 7.49
N ILE A 66 0.50 0.69 6.87
CA ILE A 66 0.64 0.53 5.43
C ILE A 66 0.75 -0.97 5.15
N GLY A 67 -0.27 -1.53 4.52
CA GLY A 67 -0.24 -2.89 3.98
C GLY A 67 0.36 -2.90 2.60
N GLY A 68 1.44 -3.66 2.43
CA GLY A 68 2.26 -3.69 1.22
C GLY A 68 3.38 -2.66 1.27
N LEU A 69 4.59 -3.08 0.89
CA LEU A 69 5.75 -2.20 0.77
C LEU A 69 6.05 -1.84 -0.69
N GLY A 70 6.03 -2.83 -1.59
CA GLY A 70 6.38 -2.64 -3.00
C GLY A 70 7.72 -1.94 -3.19
N LEU A 71 7.74 -0.89 -4.02
CA LEU A 71 8.92 -0.01 -4.21
C LEU A 71 9.02 1.13 -3.16
N GLY A 72 8.12 1.18 -2.18
CA GLY A 72 8.18 2.11 -1.05
C GLY A 72 7.59 3.51 -1.28
N PHE A 73 6.91 3.77 -2.41
CA PHE A 73 6.40 5.11 -2.73
C PHE A 73 5.28 5.59 -1.81
N THR A 74 4.37 4.70 -1.40
CA THR A 74 3.32 5.03 -0.43
C THR A 74 3.93 5.43 0.91
N LEU A 75 4.90 4.65 1.43
CA LEU A 75 5.63 4.99 2.65
C LEU A 75 6.40 6.31 2.51
N GLN A 76 7.11 6.51 1.40
CA GLN A 76 7.85 7.75 1.15
C GLN A 76 6.93 8.97 1.15
N SER A 77 5.73 8.85 0.54
CA SER A 77 4.72 9.90 0.53
C SER A 77 4.19 10.23 1.93
N VAL A 78 3.89 9.20 2.73
CA VAL A 78 3.49 9.37 4.13
C VAL A 78 4.58 10.06 4.95
N LEU A 79 5.82 9.58 4.89
CA LEU A 79 6.95 10.11 5.67
C LEU A 79 7.21 11.60 5.42
N ARG A 80 6.96 12.09 4.19
CA ARG A 80 7.08 13.51 3.82
C ARG A 80 5.94 14.37 4.38
N SER A 81 4.80 13.77 4.69
CA SER A 81 3.54 14.47 4.95
C SER A 81 3.14 14.47 6.43
N VAL A 82 3.83 13.67 7.26
CA VAL A 82 3.52 13.51 8.69
C VAL A 82 4.65 14.03 9.58
N SER A 83 4.31 14.33 10.84
CA SER A 83 5.25 14.80 11.84
C SER A 83 6.35 13.78 12.17
N SER A 84 7.38 14.23 12.88
CA SER A 84 8.43 13.36 13.43
C SER A 84 7.93 12.40 14.53
N LYS A 85 6.71 12.61 15.04
CA LYS A 85 6.10 11.81 16.11
C LYS A 85 5.18 10.69 15.60
N ALA A 86 4.99 10.61 14.28
CA ALA A 86 4.19 9.56 13.68
C ALA A 86 4.83 8.18 13.92
N ILE A 87 3.99 7.16 14.05
CA ILE A 87 4.39 5.75 14.09
C ILE A 87 3.79 5.10 12.85
N ILE A 88 4.64 4.52 12.00
CA ILE A 88 4.25 3.93 10.72
C ILE A 88 4.62 2.45 10.73
N GLU A 89 3.61 1.58 10.79
CA GLU A 89 3.77 0.14 10.62
C GLU A 89 3.64 -0.22 9.14
N VAL A 90 4.74 -0.69 8.54
CA VAL A 90 4.71 -1.30 7.20
C VAL A 90 4.58 -2.80 7.37
N VAL A 91 3.48 -3.37 6.88
CA VAL A 91 3.22 -4.80 6.90
C VAL A 91 3.37 -5.36 5.49
N GLU A 92 4.44 -6.10 5.27
CA GLU A 92 4.78 -6.71 3.98
C GLU A 92 4.74 -8.24 4.11
N LEU A 93 4.11 -8.92 3.16
CA LEU A 93 3.98 -10.37 3.22
C LEU A 93 5.31 -11.08 2.87
N PHE A 94 6.07 -10.51 1.93
CA PHE A 94 7.28 -11.12 1.40
C PHE A 94 8.54 -10.56 2.07
N PRO A 95 9.28 -11.34 2.89
CA PRO A 95 10.54 -10.89 3.50
C PRO A 95 11.55 -10.41 2.47
N ASP A 96 11.56 -11.04 1.29
CA ASP A 96 12.43 -10.66 0.17
C ASP A 96 12.18 -9.21 -0.30
N VAL A 97 10.92 -8.77 -0.37
CA VAL A 97 10.58 -7.38 -0.77
C VAL A 97 11.15 -6.38 0.23
N VAL A 98 11.15 -6.72 1.52
CA VAL A 98 11.80 -5.90 2.56
C VAL A 98 13.32 -5.88 2.37
N SER A 99 13.94 -7.04 2.14
CA SER A 99 15.40 -7.14 1.89
C SER A 99 15.80 -6.32 0.67
N TRP A 100 15.04 -6.42 -0.41
CA TRP A 100 15.32 -5.69 -1.65
C TRP A 100 15.22 -4.17 -1.47
N ASN A 101 14.28 -3.70 -0.65
CA ASN A 101 14.22 -2.27 -0.31
C ASN A 101 15.48 -1.79 0.41
N ARG A 102 16.04 -2.61 1.32
CA ARG A 102 17.27 -2.26 2.06
C ARG A 102 18.53 -2.34 1.20
N GLU A 103 18.58 -3.29 0.26
CA GLU A 103 19.79 -3.64 -0.48
C GLU A 103 19.88 -2.96 -1.85
N PHE A 104 18.78 -2.92 -2.60
CA PHE A 104 18.79 -2.59 -4.03
C PHE A 104 18.07 -1.29 -4.38
N LEU A 105 17.21 -0.78 -3.48
CA LEU A 105 16.34 0.37 -3.79
C LEU A 105 16.76 1.68 -3.12
N LYS A 106 17.91 1.73 -2.45
CA LYS A 106 18.41 2.96 -1.81
C LYS A 106 18.59 4.12 -2.78
N ASP A 107 19.00 3.85 -4.02
CA ASP A 107 19.11 4.86 -5.07
C ASP A 107 17.73 5.35 -5.57
N LEU A 108 16.67 4.56 -5.35
CA LEU A 108 15.31 4.91 -5.73
C LEU A 108 14.58 5.65 -4.61
N ASN A 109 14.63 5.12 -3.40
CA ASN A 109 13.72 5.47 -2.32
C ASN A 109 14.45 5.86 -1.02
N GLY A 110 15.79 5.88 -1.03
CA GLY A 110 16.62 6.27 0.10
C GLY A 110 16.67 5.18 1.17
N SER A 111 16.92 5.59 2.41
CA SER A 111 16.94 4.66 3.57
C SER A 111 15.60 4.69 4.31
N LEU A 112 14.47 4.60 3.58
CA LEU A 112 13.14 4.79 4.15
C LEU A 112 12.78 3.79 5.26
N LEU A 113 13.32 2.57 5.21
CA LEU A 113 13.09 1.55 6.24
C LEU A 113 13.97 1.75 7.49
N GLU A 114 14.90 2.70 7.45
CA GLU A 114 15.75 3.08 8.58
C GLU A 114 15.27 4.38 9.25
N ASP A 115 14.17 4.98 8.77
CA ASP A 115 13.54 6.12 9.43
C ASP A 115 13.00 5.67 10.81
N PRO A 116 13.32 6.39 11.91
CA PRO A 116 12.94 5.97 13.26
C PRO A 116 11.43 5.90 13.50
N ARG A 117 10.61 6.44 12.59
CA ARG A 117 9.15 6.34 12.63
C ARG A 117 8.62 5.02 12.07
N VAL A 118 9.45 4.24 11.38
CA VAL A 118 9.03 3.07 10.59
C VAL A 118 9.31 1.77 11.34
N GLU A 119 8.25 0.99 11.55
CA GLU A 119 8.31 -0.38 12.04
C GLU A 119 7.92 -1.33 10.90
N VAL A 120 8.80 -2.25 10.53
CA VAL A 120 8.53 -3.23 9.46
C VAL A 120 8.13 -4.57 10.06
N ARG A 121 7.01 -5.12 9.61
CA ARG A 121 6.49 -6.43 10.00
C ARG A 121 6.34 -7.32 8.77
N THR A 122 6.96 -8.50 8.81
CA THR A 122 6.82 -9.49 7.75
C THR A 122 5.67 -10.46 8.06
N GLU A 123 4.43 -10.04 7.77
CA GLU A 123 3.21 -10.73 8.19
C GLU A 123 2.07 -10.55 7.17
N ASP A 124 1.00 -11.34 7.30
CA ASP A 124 -0.28 -11.10 6.59
C ASP A 124 -0.97 -9.86 7.17
N VAL A 125 -1.12 -8.79 6.37
CA VAL A 125 -1.76 -7.55 6.83
C VAL A 125 -3.22 -7.76 7.26
N GLY A 126 -3.93 -8.71 6.63
CA GLY A 126 -5.26 -9.10 7.07
C GLY A 126 -5.26 -9.62 8.51
N GLY A 127 -4.27 -10.45 8.86
CA GLY A 127 -4.04 -10.98 10.19
C GLY A 127 -3.71 -9.88 11.19
N VAL A 128 -2.85 -8.93 10.81
CA VAL A 128 -2.50 -7.76 11.64
C VAL A 128 -3.74 -6.92 11.93
N ILE A 129 -4.55 -6.60 10.93
CA ILE A 129 -5.78 -5.80 11.10
C ILE A 129 -6.80 -6.57 11.93
N ARG A 130 -6.97 -7.88 11.70
CA ARG A 130 -7.91 -8.72 12.46
C ARG A 130 -7.51 -8.89 13.92
N SER A 131 -6.21 -8.91 14.24
CA SER A 131 -5.70 -9.06 15.61
C SER A 131 -5.53 -7.72 16.35
N ALA A 132 -5.53 -6.59 15.63
CA ALA A 132 -5.45 -5.28 16.23
C ALA A 132 -6.61 -5.00 17.19
N ASN A 133 -6.27 -4.37 18.33
CA ASN A 133 -7.25 -3.85 19.27
C ASN A 133 -8.14 -2.80 18.57
N PRO A 134 -9.42 -2.67 18.96
CA PRO A 134 -10.29 -1.63 18.40
C PRO A 134 -9.70 -0.23 18.61
N GLY A 135 -9.73 0.62 17.58
CA GLY A 135 -9.23 2.00 17.68
C GLY A 135 -7.71 2.13 17.79
N THR A 136 -6.96 1.23 17.13
CA THR A 136 -5.49 1.28 17.12
C THR A 136 -4.94 2.33 16.15
N TYR A 137 -5.47 2.41 14.93
CA TYR A 137 -4.87 3.19 13.85
C TYR A 137 -5.65 4.47 13.56
N ASP A 138 -4.94 5.57 13.35
CA ASP A 138 -5.50 6.80 12.78
C ASP A 138 -5.70 6.61 11.27
N VAL A 139 -4.77 5.91 10.60
CA VAL A 139 -4.80 5.66 9.16
C VAL A 139 -4.45 4.22 8.82
N ILE A 140 -5.17 3.64 7.86
CA ILE A 140 -4.85 2.34 7.24
C ILE A 140 -4.76 2.53 5.72
N LEU A 141 -3.59 2.30 5.13
CA LEU A 141 -3.36 2.32 3.68
C LEU A 141 -3.16 0.90 3.20
N LEU A 142 -4.00 0.43 2.26
CA LEU A 142 -3.89 -0.91 1.69
C LEU A 142 -3.56 -0.86 0.19
N ASP A 143 -2.30 -1.16 -0.10
CA ASP A 143 -1.71 -1.27 -1.44
C ASP A 143 -1.14 -2.69 -1.60
N VAL A 144 -2.02 -3.69 -1.45
CA VAL A 144 -1.64 -5.10 -1.37
C VAL A 144 -2.02 -5.91 -2.60
N ASP A 145 -2.86 -5.36 -3.48
CA ASP A 145 -3.39 -6.06 -4.64
C ASP A 145 -3.82 -5.09 -5.74
N ASN A 146 -3.81 -5.59 -6.97
CA ASN A 146 -4.35 -4.89 -8.13
C ASN A 146 -5.91 -4.90 -8.17
N GLY A 147 -6.58 -4.70 -7.03
CA GLY A 147 -8.04 -4.81 -6.90
C GLY A 147 -8.57 -6.27 -6.85
N PRO A 148 -9.89 -6.48 -6.98
CA PRO A 148 -10.54 -7.79 -6.81
C PRO A 148 -10.22 -8.83 -7.92
N VAL A 149 -9.35 -8.48 -8.87
CA VAL A 149 -8.85 -9.40 -9.90
C VAL A 149 -7.51 -9.95 -9.42
N ALA A 150 -7.64 -11.06 -8.70
CA ALA A 150 -6.59 -11.78 -7.99
C ALA A 150 -5.36 -12.08 -8.85
N MET A 151 -4.21 -11.52 -8.48
CA MET A 151 -2.93 -12.03 -8.97
C MET A 151 -1.87 -12.27 -7.91
N VAL A 152 -2.05 -11.86 -6.64
CA VAL A 152 -0.95 -12.02 -5.67
C VAL A 152 -1.29 -12.88 -4.46
N VAL A 153 -2.48 -12.83 -3.83
CA VAL A 153 -2.87 -13.88 -2.86
C VAL A 153 -4.39 -13.95 -2.69
N LYS A 154 -4.99 -15.15 -2.67
CA LYS A 154 -6.40 -15.33 -2.24
C LYS A 154 -6.67 -14.74 -0.85
N ALA A 155 -5.65 -14.62 0.00
CA ALA A 155 -5.71 -14.02 1.32
C ALA A 155 -6.09 -12.53 1.27
N ASN A 156 -5.59 -11.79 0.28
CA ASN A 156 -5.87 -10.36 0.14
C ASN A 156 -7.34 -10.09 -0.23
N ALA A 157 -7.98 -10.99 -1.00
CA ALA A 157 -9.41 -10.90 -1.29
C ALA A 157 -10.28 -10.85 -0.01
N SER A 158 -9.80 -11.43 1.10
CA SER A 158 -10.50 -11.36 2.38
C SER A 158 -10.59 -9.94 2.96
N LEU A 159 -9.64 -9.06 2.66
CA LEU A 159 -9.65 -7.65 3.08
C LEU A 159 -10.81 -6.87 2.47
N TYR A 160 -11.17 -7.22 1.24
CA TYR A 160 -12.27 -6.59 0.52
C TYR A 160 -13.63 -7.20 0.87
N SER A 161 -13.68 -8.33 1.58
CA SER A 161 -14.93 -8.98 1.99
C SER A 161 -15.67 -8.19 3.10
N PRO A 162 -16.95 -8.50 3.40
CA PRO A 162 -17.67 -7.85 4.49
C PRO A 162 -16.99 -7.96 5.87
N SER A 163 -16.36 -9.10 6.17
CA SER A 163 -15.60 -9.28 7.42
C SER A 163 -14.27 -8.54 7.41
N GLY A 164 -13.64 -8.41 6.23
CA GLY A 164 -12.45 -7.59 6.02
C GLY A 164 -12.71 -6.10 6.26
N THR A 165 -13.73 -5.54 5.60
CA THR A 165 -14.10 -4.12 5.75
C THR A 165 -14.56 -3.81 7.17
N HIS A 166 -15.27 -4.74 7.83
CA HIS A 166 -15.58 -4.64 9.25
C HIS A 166 -14.33 -4.58 10.14
N SER A 167 -13.33 -5.44 9.87
CA SER A 167 -12.08 -5.48 10.64
C SER A 167 -11.27 -4.20 10.47
N ILE A 168 -11.19 -3.66 9.25
CA ILE A 168 -10.57 -2.36 8.96
C ILE A 168 -11.24 -1.27 9.80
N ARG A 169 -12.58 -1.19 9.75
CA ARG A 169 -13.33 -0.21 10.55
C ARG A 169 -13.05 -0.34 12.04
N ARG A 170 -13.08 -1.55 12.58
CA ARG A 170 -12.85 -1.81 14.00
C ARG A 170 -11.46 -1.34 14.43
N ALA A 171 -10.44 -1.62 13.62
CA ALA A 171 -9.05 -1.27 13.90
C ALA A 171 -8.79 0.25 13.81
N LEU A 172 -9.54 0.99 12.98
CA LEU A 172 -9.45 2.45 12.92
C LEU A 172 -9.97 3.13 14.19
N LYS A 173 -9.38 4.25 14.58
CA LYS A 173 -9.93 5.18 15.59
C LYS A 173 -11.18 5.89 15.07
N ARG A 174 -11.93 6.52 15.98
CA ARG A 174 -12.96 7.50 15.59
C ARG A 174 -12.28 8.61 14.78
N LYS A 175 -12.92 9.06 13.70
CA LYS A 175 -12.34 10.02 12.73
C LYS A 175 -11.10 9.48 11.98
N GLY A 176 -10.82 8.18 12.05
CA GLY A 176 -9.74 7.56 11.30
C GLY A 176 -10.14 7.28 9.85
N ARG A 177 -9.13 7.10 8.99
CA ARG A 177 -9.30 6.93 7.54
C ARG A 177 -8.67 5.62 7.06
N ALA A 178 -9.37 4.90 6.19
CA ALA A 178 -8.73 3.92 5.33
C ALA A 178 -8.63 4.46 3.89
N VAL A 179 -7.53 4.14 3.20
CA VAL A 179 -7.43 4.31 1.75
C VAL A 179 -7.07 2.96 1.15
N LEU A 180 -7.85 2.50 0.17
CA LEU A 180 -7.63 1.23 -0.50
C LEU A 180 -7.38 1.44 -1.99
N TRP A 181 -6.30 0.87 -2.50
CA TRP A 181 -5.97 0.88 -3.92
C TRP A 181 -6.79 -0.16 -4.69
N SER A 182 -7.19 0.16 -5.92
CA SER A 182 -7.88 -0.75 -6.84
C SER A 182 -7.52 -0.46 -8.30
N ALA A 183 -7.34 -1.52 -9.10
CA ALA A 183 -6.97 -1.39 -10.52
C ALA A 183 -8.11 -0.84 -11.39
N SER A 184 -9.33 -0.84 -10.86
CA SER A 184 -10.50 -0.30 -11.52
C SER A 184 -11.54 0.15 -10.50
N GLN A 185 -12.54 0.90 -10.97
CA GLN A 185 -13.71 1.22 -10.16
C GLN A 185 -14.62 -0.02 -9.99
N ASP A 186 -15.07 -0.24 -8.76
CA ASP A 186 -15.92 -1.34 -8.31
C ASP A 186 -17.01 -0.76 -7.40
N LYS A 187 -18.20 -0.59 -7.97
CA LYS A 187 -19.37 -0.06 -7.26
C LYS A 187 -19.85 -0.99 -6.14
N ALA A 188 -19.70 -2.30 -6.29
CA ALA A 188 -20.10 -3.23 -5.25
C ALA A 188 -19.20 -3.11 -4.01
N PHE A 189 -17.92 -2.79 -4.22
CA PHE A 189 -16.99 -2.50 -3.13
C PHE A 189 -17.29 -1.15 -2.45
N GLU A 190 -17.59 -0.09 -3.20
CA GLU A 190 -18.06 1.20 -2.65
C GLU A 190 -19.26 1.00 -1.71
N GLU A 191 -20.30 0.29 -2.17
CA GLU A 191 -21.47 0.00 -1.36
C GLU A 191 -21.16 -0.85 -0.13
N ARG A 192 -20.17 -1.75 -0.22
CA ARG A 192 -19.76 -2.60 0.90
C ARG A 192 -19.09 -1.78 2.00
N LEU A 193 -18.28 -0.78 1.64
CA LEU A 193 -17.71 0.17 2.59
C LEU A 193 -18.82 1.02 3.22
N THR A 194 -19.78 1.52 2.44
CA THR A 194 -20.93 2.29 2.95
C THR A 194 -21.80 1.47 3.91
N ARG A 195 -22.02 0.17 3.63
CA ARG A 195 -22.73 -0.75 4.55
C ARG A 195 -21.99 -0.99 5.88
N GLN A 196 -20.68 -0.73 5.92
CA GLN A 196 -19.91 -0.68 7.16
C GLN A 196 -19.89 0.74 7.76
N GLU A 197 -20.80 1.63 7.37
CA GLU A 197 -20.90 3.00 7.91
C GLU A 197 -19.63 3.85 7.71
N PHE A 198 -18.88 3.59 6.65
CA PHE A 198 -17.87 4.54 6.18
C PHE A 198 -18.53 5.64 5.34
N SER A 199 -17.99 6.86 5.42
CA SER A 199 -18.16 7.84 4.35
C SER A 199 -17.15 7.51 3.25
N VAL A 200 -17.63 7.27 2.02
CA VAL A 200 -16.80 6.71 0.94
C VAL A 200 -16.65 7.69 -0.21
N GLN A 201 -15.41 7.86 -0.68
CA GLN A 201 -15.10 8.59 -1.91
C GLN A 201 -14.20 7.74 -2.81
N ALA A 202 -14.60 7.57 -4.06
CA ALA A 202 -13.77 6.97 -5.10
C ALA A 202 -12.99 8.07 -5.84
N VAL A 203 -11.67 8.07 -5.69
CA VAL A 203 -10.76 9.06 -6.30
C VAL A 203 -10.02 8.42 -7.46
N PRO A 204 -10.20 8.88 -8.71
CA PRO A 204 -9.44 8.38 -9.85
C PRO A 204 -7.96 8.73 -9.73
N ALA A 205 -7.09 7.75 -9.92
CA ALA A 205 -5.64 7.90 -9.86
C ALA A 205 -4.97 7.55 -11.20
N LYS A 206 -3.91 8.28 -11.53
CA LYS A 206 -3.14 8.10 -12.76
C LYS A 206 -2.01 7.09 -12.55
N VAL A 207 -1.58 6.46 -13.64
CA VAL A 207 -0.37 5.60 -13.66
C VAL A 207 0.89 6.43 -13.38
N HIS A 208 1.02 7.57 -14.06
CA HIS A 208 2.12 8.52 -13.88
C HIS A 208 1.60 9.96 -14.04
N ALA A 209 2.36 10.95 -13.56
CA ALA A 209 1.91 12.35 -13.49
C ALA A 209 1.42 12.91 -14.85
N GLY A 210 2.15 12.59 -15.93
CA GLY A 210 1.82 13.01 -17.30
C GLY A 210 0.70 12.23 -18.00
N ALA A 211 0.09 11.22 -17.37
CA ALA A 211 -0.95 10.42 -18.03
C ALA A 211 -2.20 11.28 -18.31
N LYS A 212 -2.80 11.10 -19.50
CA LYS A 212 -3.99 11.85 -19.93
C LYS A 212 -5.26 11.43 -19.20
N ARG A 213 -5.33 10.17 -18.75
CA ARG A 213 -6.50 9.60 -18.08
C ARG A 213 -6.06 8.80 -16.84
N PRO A 214 -6.90 8.74 -15.80
CA PRO A 214 -6.69 7.83 -14.69
C PRO A 214 -6.83 6.38 -15.16
N ALA A 215 -6.12 5.48 -14.48
CA ALA A 215 -6.19 4.04 -14.70
C ALA A 215 -6.61 3.27 -13.44
N TYR A 216 -6.47 3.90 -12.28
CA TYR A 216 -6.69 3.27 -10.98
C TYR A 216 -7.73 4.05 -10.19
N THR A 217 -8.21 3.46 -9.10
CA THR A 217 -9.15 4.09 -8.16
C THR A 217 -8.62 3.91 -6.75
N LEU A 218 -8.60 5.01 -5.98
CA LEU A 218 -8.35 5.00 -4.54
C LEU A 218 -9.69 5.19 -3.82
N TYR A 219 -10.07 4.25 -2.96
CA TYR A 219 -11.25 4.41 -2.10
C TYR A 219 -10.84 5.00 -0.77
N ILE A 220 -11.22 6.25 -0.54
CA ILE A 220 -11.16 6.88 0.78
C ILE A 220 -12.39 6.42 1.55
N ALA A 221 -12.18 5.90 2.77
CA ALA A 221 -13.21 5.42 3.66
C ALA A 221 -13.01 6.02 5.06
N ASP A 222 -13.81 7.05 5.39
CA ASP A 222 -13.72 7.79 6.64
C ASP A 222 -14.67 7.21 7.70
N ARG A 223 -14.14 6.93 8.89
CA ARG A 223 -14.92 6.46 10.05
C ARG A 223 -15.40 7.66 10.88
N ALA A 224 -16.72 7.78 11.05
CA ALA A 224 -17.36 8.82 11.88
C ALA A 224 -17.09 8.70 13.39
#